data_AF-A0A1M6S8T3-F1
#
_entry.id   AF-A0A1M6S8T3-F1
#
_cell.length_a   1.000
_cell.length_b   1.000
_cell.length_c   1.000
_cell.angle_alpha   90.00
_cell.angle_beta   90.00
_cell.angle_gamma   90.00
#
_symmetry.space_group_name_H-M   'P 1'
#
loop_
_entity.id
_entity.type
_entity.pdbx_description
1 polymer ?
#
loop_
_entity_poly.entity_id
_entity_poly.type
_entity_poly.pdbx_seq_one_letter_code
_entity_poly.pdbx_strand_id
1 'polypeptide(L)'
;MSLTDDHFARKIAAQSKAWEDTSDAPKKERKREPAEPKMGICDKCKKEALLRPYRFKETSVSNGAASFGTVTKHLCEDCAPKSRAQKDAEVPQLDKKQLKNLMRSARKALR
;
A
#
# COMPACT_ATOMS: atom_id res chain seq x y z
N MET A 1 11.37 -21.80 48.86
CA MET A 1 10.74 -20.98 47.81
C MET A 1 11.34 -19.61 47.89
N SER A 2 12.03 -19.17 46.84
CA SER A 2 12.90 -17.99 46.88
C SER A 2 12.09 -16.72 46.63
N LEU A 3 12.36 -15.65 47.39
CA LEU A 3 11.69 -14.34 47.29
C LEU A 3 11.74 -13.72 45.88
N THR A 4 12.63 -14.22 45.02
CA THR A 4 12.80 -13.79 43.63
C THR A 4 11.76 -14.39 42.68
N ASP A 5 11.25 -15.59 42.97
CA ASP A 5 10.30 -16.30 42.11
C ASP A 5 8.93 -15.61 42.11
N ASP A 6 8.49 -15.13 43.28
CA ASP A 6 7.22 -14.40 43.43
C ASP A 6 7.22 -13.07 42.68
N HIS A 7 8.35 -12.37 42.67
CA HIS A 7 8.47 -11.09 41.97
C HIS A 7 8.48 -11.27 40.44
N PHE A 8 9.10 -12.35 39.96
CA PHE A 8 9.10 -12.70 38.54
C PHE A 8 7.71 -13.13 38.06
N ALA A 9 7.03 -13.98 38.83
CA ALA A 9 5.65 -14.41 38.55
C ALA A 9 4.68 -13.22 38.52
N ARG A 10 4.82 -12.26 39.46
CA ARG A 10 4.02 -11.03 39.48
C ARG A 10 4.25 -10.14 38.26
N LYS A 11 5.50 -10.03 37.77
CA LYS A 11 5.79 -9.28 36.54
C LYS A 11 5.17 -9.91 35.31
N ILE A 12 5.25 -11.23 35.18
CA ILE A 12 4.63 -11.95 34.05
C ILE A 12 3.11 -11.79 34.09
N ALA A 13 2.49 -11.97 35.26
CA ALA A 13 1.04 -11.81 35.42
C ALA A 13 0.56 -10.37 35.13
N ALA A 14 1.35 -9.35 35.51
CA ALA A 14 1.04 -7.97 35.19
C ALA A 14 1.15 -7.69 33.68
N GLN A 15 2.16 -8.27 33.01
CA GLN A 15 2.35 -8.13 31.56
C GLN A 15 1.26 -8.85 30.75
N SER A 16 0.87 -10.06 31.14
CA SER A 16 -0.20 -10.80 30.46
C SER A 16 -1.54 -10.06 30.58
N LYS A 17 -1.86 -9.55 31.77
CA LYS A 17 -3.08 -8.77 32.01
C LYS A 17 -3.12 -7.46 31.21
N ALA A 18 -2.00 -6.74 31.13
CA ALA A 18 -1.92 -5.54 30.32
C ALA A 18 -2.08 -5.83 28.82
N TRP A 19 -1.66 -7.00 28.35
CA TRP A 19 -1.86 -7.43 26.97
C TRP A 19 -3.34 -7.72 26.67
N GLU A 20 -4.04 -8.43 27.57
CA GLU A 20 -5.48 -8.71 27.45
C GLU A 20 -6.31 -7.42 27.42
N ASP A 21 -6.04 -6.48 28.34
CA ASP A 21 -6.74 -5.20 28.43
C ASP A 21 -6.55 -4.32 27.16
N THR A 22 -5.48 -4.53 26.39
CA THR A 22 -5.23 -3.78 25.14
C THR A 22 -5.72 -4.49 23.87
N SER A 23 -5.91 -5.81 23.91
CA SER A 23 -6.39 -6.59 22.77
C SER A 23 -7.90 -6.49 22.54
N ASP A 24 -8.68 -6.27 23.61
CA ASP A 24 -10.15 -6.18 23.55
C ASP A 24 -10.68 -4.77 23.22
N ALA A 25 -9.79 -3.79 23.03
CA ALA A 25 -10.21 -2.49 22.54
C ALA A 25 -10.76 -2.64 21.11
N PRO A 26 -12.05 -2.35 20.85
CA PRO A 26 -12.59 -2.41 19.49
C PRO A 26 -11.79 -1.43 18.64
N LYS A 27 -11.09 -1.95 17.62
CA LYS A 27 -10.45 -1.12 16.60
C LYS A 27 -11.51 -0.19 16.05
N LYS A 28 -11.53 1.07 16.50
CA LYS A 28 -12.37 2.11 15.90
C LYS A 28 -12.01 2.18 14.43
N GLU A 29 -12.83 1.57 13.58
CA GLU A 29 -12.82 1.77 12.14
C GLU A 29 -13.12 3.25 11.91
N ARG A 30 -12.08 4.07 11.88
CA ARG A 30 -12.22 5.45 11.45
C ARG A 30 -12.59 5.39 9.98
N LYS A 31 -13.87 5.61 9.68
CA LYS A 31 -14.35 5.89 8.33
C LYS A 31 -13.52 7.07 7.81
N ARG A 32 -12.54 6.78 6.95
CA ARG A 32 -11.77 7.81 6.26
C ARG A 32 -12.67 8.36 5.18
N GLU A 33 -13.37 9.44 5.49
CA GLU A 33 -14.05 10.21 4.45
C GLU A 33 -13.01 10.68 3.43
N PRO A 34 -13.26 10.51 2.13
CA PRO A 34 -12.34 10.98 1.10
C PRO A 34 -12.26 12.51 1.21
N ALA A 35 -11.05 13.03 1.39
CA ALA A 35 -10.81 14.46 1.49
C ALA A 35 -11.41 15.19 0.27
N GLU A 36 -12.15 16.26 0.54
CA GLU A 36 -12.75 17.09 -0.51
C GLU A 36 -11.66 17.59 -1.48
N PRO A 37 -11.87 17.48 -2.80
CA PRO A 37 -10.89 17.89 -3.80
C PRO A 37 -10.72 19.41 -3.75
N LYS A 38 -9.51 19.85 -3.38
CA LYS A 38 -9.16 21.28 -3.40
C LYS A 38 -8.64 21.64 -4.79
N MET A 39 -9.02 22.82 -5.28
CA MET A 39 -8.43 23.41 -6.47
C MET A 39 -6.96 23.75 -6.20
N GLY A 40 -6.06 23.36 -7.10
CA GLY A 40 -4.64 23.67 -6.98
C GLY A 40 -3.84 23.28 -8.21
N ILE A 41 -2.52 23.47 -8.13
CA ILE A 41 -1.58 23.11 -9.21
C ILE A 41 -1.09 21.66 -9.02
N CYS A 42 -1.26 20.83 -10.04
CA CYS A 42 -0.81 19.43 -10.01
C CYS A 42 0.72 19.32 -10.00
N ASP A 43 1.28 18.49 -9.11
CA ASP A 43 2.73 18.32 -8.98
C ASP A 43 3.41 17.72 -10.23
N LYS A 44 2.66 17.00 -11.08
CA LYS A 44 3.18 16.38 -12.31
C LYS A 44 3.02 17.27 -13.53
N CYS A 45 1.80 17.70 -13.84
CA CYS A 45 1.51 18.42 -15.08
C CYS A 45 1.56 19.95 -14.91
N LYS A 46 1.69 20.45 -13.67
CA LYS A 46 1.73 21.88 -13.33
C LYS A 46 0.54 22.70 -13.84
N LYS A 47 -0.59 22.03 -14.12
CA LYS A 47 -1.85 22.67 -14.49
C LYS A 47 -2.73 22.84 -13.26
N GLU A 48 -3.54 23.89 -13.27
CA GLU A 48 -4.59 24.10 -12.28
C GLU A 48 -5.74 23.12 -12.52
N ALA A 49 -6.07 22.32 -11.52
CA ALA A 49 -7.12 21.31 -11.59
C ALA A 49 -7.64 20.97 -10.19
N LEU A 50 -8.69 20.15 -10.14
CA LEU A 50 -9.12 19.47 -8.92
C LEU A 50 -8.05 18.45 -8.51
N LEU A 51 -7.42 18.66 -7.36
CA LEU A 51 -6.35 17.81 -6.87
C LEU A 51 -6.83 16.86 -5.79
N ARG A 52 -6.29 15.63 -5.83
CA ARG A 52 -6.41 14.66 -4.74
C ARG A 52 -5.03 14.32 -4.18
N PRO A 53 -4.91 14.11 -2.86
CA PRO A 53 -3.65 13.71 -2.24
C PRO A 53 -3.38 12.22 -2.45
N TYR A 54 -2.23 11.89 -3.02
CA TYR A 54 -1.76 10.51 -3.20
C TYR A 54 -0.45 10.29 -2.45
N ARG A 55 -0.32 9.11 -1.81
CA ARG A 55 0.90 8.73 -1.07
C ARG A 55 1.80 7.89 -1.95
N PHE A 56 3.05 8.33 -2.10
CA PHE A 56 4.10 7.59 -2.79
C PHE A 56 5.13 7.13 -1.78
N LYS A 57 5.65 5.90 -1.97
CA LYS A 57 6.81 5.43 -1.25
C LYS A 57 8.04 5.95 -2.00
N GLU A 58 8.89 6.69 -1.30
CA GLU A 58 10.14 7.18 -1.84
C GLU A 58 11.29 6.50 -1.11
N THR A 59 12.23 6.00 -1.90
CA THR A 59 13.47 5.37 -1.42
C THR A 59 14.61 6.15 -2.02
N SER A 60 15.30 6.93 -1.20
CA SER A 60 16.50 7.65 -1.60
C SER A 60 17.71 7.03 -0.94
N VAL A 61 18.80 6.89 -1.71
CA VAL A 61 20.09 6.43 -1.20
C VAL A 61 21.04 7.60 -1.32
N SER A 62 21.53 8.09 -0.19
CA SER A 62 22.49 9.20 -0.13
C SER A 62 23.50 8.92 0.96
N ASN A 63 24.79 9.18 0.69
CA ASN A 63 25.90 8.99 1.64
C ASN A 63 25.96 7.60 2.28
N GLY A 64 25.68 6.54 1.50
CA GLY A 64 25.76 5.16 1.98
C GLY A 64 24.59 4.70 2.87
N ALA A 65 23.59 5.56 3.11
CA ALA A 65 22.38 5.21 3.84
C ALA A 65 21.16 5.18 2.92
N ALA A 66 20.30 4.17 3.10
CA ALA A 66 19.00 4.10 2.44
C ALA A 66 17.92 4.68 3.35
N SER A 67 17.23 5.72 2.89
CA SER A 67 16.09 6.32 3.58
C SER A 67 14.80 5.92 2.89
N PHE A 68 13.84 5.42 3.69
CA PHE A 68 12.51 5.03 3.25
C PHE A 68 11.50 6.02 3.79
N GLY A 69 10.83 6.74 2.90
CA GLY A 69 9.84 7.76 3.25
C GLY A 69 8.52 7.55 2.52
N THR A 70 7.48 8.21 3.02
CA THR A 70 6.22 8.37 2.28
C THR A 70 6.01 9.85 1.99
N VAL A 71 5.91 10.21 0.71
CA VAL A 71 5.64 11.58 0.27
C VAL A 71 4.22 11.68 -0.27
N THR A 72 3.49 12.70 0.17
CA THR A 72 2.16 13.04 -0.35
C THR A 72 2.30 14.01 -1.52
N LYS A 73 1.84 13.60 -2.71
CA LYS A 73 1.78 14.43 -3.92
C LYS A 73 0.32 14.75 -4.25
N HIS A 74 0.06 15.97 -4.69
CA HIS A 74 -1.27 16.42 -5.11
C HIS A 74 -1.36 16.32 -6.63
N LEU A 75 -2.20 15.40 -7.10
CA LEU A 75 -2.30 15.07 -8.53
C LEU A 75 -3.72 15.31 -9.03
N CYS A 76 -3.82 15.76 -10.28
CA CYS A 76 -5.08 15.80 -11.01
C CYS A 76 -5.53 14.38 -11.39
N GLU A 77 -6.80 14.24 -11.81
CA GLU A 77 -7.41 12.96 -12.15
C GLU A 77 -6.68 12.22 -13.27
N ASP A 78 -6.15 12.95 -14.27
CA ASP A 78 -5.36 12.36 -15.37
C ASP A 78 -3.99 11.84 -14.91
N CYS A 79 -3.41 12.51 -13.91
CA CYS A 79 -2.08 12.19 -13.38
C CYS A 79 -2.12 11.18 -12.24
N ALA A 80 -3.33 10.83 -11.78
CA ALA A 80 -3.56 9.93 -10.68
C ALA A 80 -2.93 8.55 -10.97
N PRO A 81 -2.30 7.90 -9.98
CA PRO A 81 -1.79 6.56 -10.15
C PRO A 81 -2.94 5.58 -10.44
N LYS A 82 -2.90 4.90 -11.59
CA LYS A 82 -3.85 3.84 -11.96
C LYS A 82 -3.90 2.79 -10.84
N SER A 83 -5.11 2.43 -10.43
CA SER A 83 -5.32 1.37 -9.44
C SER A 83 -4.83 0.02 -9.98
N ARG A 84 -4.54 -0.96 -9.10
CA ARG A 84 -4.16 -2.32 -9.55
C ARG A 84 -5.21 -2.90 -10.50
N ALA A 85 -6.49 -2.78 -10.14
CA ALA A 85 -7.59 -3.24 -10.98
C ALA A 85 -7.62 -2.59 -12.39
N GLN A 86 -7.29 -1.29 -12.48
CA GLN A 86 -7.19 -0.62 -13.78
C GLN A 86 -5.98 -1.07 -14.60
N LYS A 87 -4.86 -1.42 -13.95
CA LYS A 87 -3.69 -1.98 -14.64
C LYS A 87 -3.93 -3.40 -15.13
N ASP A 88 -4.64 -4.20 -14.33
CA ASP A 88 -4.98 -5.58 -14.69
C ASP A 88 -6.02 -5.64 -15.82
N ALA A 89 -6.91 -4.64 -15.89
CA ALA A 89 -7.86 -4.47 -16.99
C ALA A 89 -7.18 -4.03 -18.31
N GLU A 90 -5.98 -3.45 -18.23
CA GLU A 90 -5.16 -3.09 -19.39
C GLU A 90 -4.49 -4.37 -19.91
N VAL A 91 -5.29 -5.23 -20.57
CA VAL A 91 -4.79 -6.47 -21.16
C VAL A 91 -3.70 -6.09 -22.17
N PRO A 92 -2.45 -6.58 -22.00
CA PRO A 92 -1.40 -6.30 -22.95
C PRO A 92 -1.85 -6.78 -24.33
N GLN A 93 -1.88 -5.86 -25.30
CA GLN A 93 -2.24 -6.21 -26.67
C GLN A 93 -1.16 -7.16 -27.21
N LEU A 94 -1.49 -8.45 -27.26
CA LEU A 94 -0.59 -9.47 -27.78
C LEU A 94 -0.31 -9.21 -29.25
N ASP A 95 0.97 -9.18 -29.63
CA ASP A 95 1.36 -9.05 -31.02
C ASP A 95 0.87 -10.27 -31.83
N LYS A 96 0.61 -10.09 -33.13
CA LYS A 96 0.10 -11.13 -34.04
C LYS A 96 0.99 -12.38 -34.03
N LYS A 97 2.31 -12.20 -33.83
CA LYS A 97 3.27 -13.31 -33.70
C LYS A 97 3.07 -14.10 -32.41
N GLN A 98 2.82 -13.41 -31.29
CA GLN A 98 2.58 -14.04 -29.99
C GLN A 98 1.26 -14.82 -30.00
N LEU A 99 0.21 -14.27 -30.60
CA LEU A 99 -1.07 -14.96 -30.79
C LEU A 99 -0.93 -16.23 -31.63
N LYS A 100 -0.17 -16.19 -32.74
CA LYS A 100 0.06 -17.38 -33.58
C LYS A 100 0.83 -18.48 -32.83
N ASN A 101 1.83 -18.11 -32.04
CA ASN A 101 2.60 -19.07 -31.25
C ASN A 101 1.75 -19.69 -30.14
N LEU A 102 0.94 -18.88 -29.45
CA LEU A 102 -0.01 -19.35 -28.42
C LEU A 102 -1.02 -20.36 -29.00
N MET A 103 -1.60 -20.05 -30.16
CA MET A 103 -2.54 -20.96 -30.83
C MET A 103 -1.86 -22.25 -31.29
N ARG A 104 -0.60 -22.17 -31.72
CA ARG A 104 0.17 -23.35 -32.12
C ARG A 104 0.51 -24.24 -30.92
N SER A 105 0.89 -23.67 -29.78
CA SER A 105 1.15 -24.44 -28.55
C SER A 105 -0.12 -25.07 -27.99
N ALA A 106 -1.24 -24.35 -27.98
CA ALA A 106 -2.53 -24.87 -27.54
C ALA A 106 -2.99 -26.06 -28.41
N ARG A 107 -2.85 -25.96 -29.74
CA ARG A 107 -3.13 -27.08 -30.65
C ARG A 107 -2.21 -28.29 -30.44
N LYS A 108 -0.97 -28.08 -30.01
CA LYS A 108 -0.02 -29.16 -29.75
C LYS A 108 -0.33 -29.91 -28.45
N ALA A 109 -0.88 -29.23 -27.44
CA ALA A 109 -1.28 -29.84 -26.17
C ALA A 109 -2.60 -30.64 -26.27
N LEU A 110 -3.42 -30.37 -27.29
CA LEU A 110 -4.68 -31.08 -27.56
C LEU A 110 -4.50 -32.38 -28.37
N ARG A 111 -3.26 -32.74 -28.71
CA ARG A 111 -2.91 -33.87 -29.57
C ARG A 111 -2.07 -34.86 -28.79
#